data_AF-A0A3B8U8L5-F1
#
_entry.id   AF-A0A3B8U8L5-F1
#
_cell.length_a   1.000
_cell.length_b   1.000
_cell.length_c   1.000
_cell.angle_alpha   90.00
_cell.angle_beta   90.00
_cell.angle_gamma   90.00
#
_symmetry.space_group_name_H-M   'P 1'
#
loop_
_entity.id
_entity.type
_entity.pdbx_description
1 polymer ?
#
loop_
_entity_poly.entity_id
_entity_poly.type
_entity_poly.pdbx_seq_one_letter_code
_entity_poly.pdbx_strand_id
1 'polypeptide(L)'
;MDYYQRCIDQFPEDSLFVITSDRINWCKKHFSSIPRNFIFVEDNYAIEDLFLLAKCKHNILCNSSFSWWAAYFNQNPDKKVLLPRLWKNPALQINPRAEDFFLPEWTLMDCGPIQPLPD
;
A
#
# COMPACT_ATOMS: atom_id res chain seq x y z
N MET A 1 -1.03 4.31 11.49
CA MET A 1 0.33 4.03 10.98
C MET A 1 0.77 2.59 11.25
N ASP A 2 0.28 1.95 12.29
CA ASP A 2 0.66 0.59 12.73
C ASP A 2 0.67 -0.46 11.61
N TYR A 3 -0.35 -0.44 10.74
CA TYR A 3 -0.42 -1.29 9.55
C TYR A 3 0.85 -1.16 8.67
N TYR A 4 1.20 0.08 8.29
CA TYR A 4 2.33 0.34 7.41
C TYR A 4 3.65 -0.01 8.09
N GLN A 5 3.80 0.28 9.39
CA GLN A 5 5.00 -0.10 10.14
C GLN A 5 5.20 -1.61 10.10
N ARG A 6 4.16 -2.39 10.45
CA ARG A 6 4.21 -3.86 10.39
C ARG A 6 4.57 -4.39 9.00
N CYS A 7 4.09 -3.74 7.94
CA CYS A 7 4.41 -4.10 6.57
C CYS A 7 5.86 -3.78 6.20
N ILE A 8 6.33 -2.57 6.55
CA ILE A 8 7.69 -2.09 6.32
C ILE A 8 8.72 -2.99 7.02
N ASP A 9 8.40 -3.47 8.21
CA ASP A 9 9.24 -4.39 9.00
C ASP A 9 9.39 -5.79 8.35
N GLN A 10 8.60 -6.13 7.32
CA GLN A 10 8.72 -7.39 6.56
C GLN A 10 9.83 -7.38 5.49
N PHE A 11 10.53 -6.25 5.34
CA PHE A 11 11.53 -6.03 4.29
C PHE A 11 12.89 -5.63 4.88
N PRO A 12 14.02 -5.98 4.22
CA PRO A 12 15.37 -5.61 4.64
C PRO A 12 15.55 -4.12 4.93
N GLU A 13 16.42 -3.76 5.87
CA GLU A 13 16.63 -2.37 6.31
C GLU A 13 16.97 -1.42 5.15
N ASP A 14 17.75 -1.88 4.18
CA ASP A 14 18.19 -1.14 3.00
C ASP A 14 17.12 -1.00 1.90
N SER A 15 15.93 -1.58 2.10
CA SER A 15 14.82 -1.49 1.14
C SER A 15 14.41 -0.05 0.87
N LEU A 16 14.17 0.24 -0.41
CA LEU A 16 13.63 1.50 -0.89
C LEU A 16 12.10 1.40 -1.04
N PHE A 17 11.38 2.30 -0.39
CA PHE A 17 9.93 2.40 -0.47
C PHE A 17 9.53 3.57 -1.37
N VAL A 18 8.78 3.27 -2.43
CA VAL A 18 8.20 4.27 -3.33
C VAL A 18 6.77 4.53 -2.89
N ILE A 19 6.44 5.79 -2.59
CA ILE A 19 5.12 6.21 -2.13
C ILE A 19 4.48 7.10 -3.17
N THR A 20 3.31 6.68 -3.65
CA THR A 20 2.36 7.50 -4.43
C THR A 20 1.10 7.69 -3.60
N SER A 21 0.53 8.90 -3.62
CA SER A 21 -0.71 9.19 -2.89
C SER A 21 -1.32 10.51 -3.34
N ASP A 22 -2.65 10.55 -3.38
CA ASP A 22 -3.46 11.78 -3.46
C ASP A 22 -3.26 12.71 -2.25
N ARG A 23 -2.78 12.17 -1.12
CA ARG A 23 -2.46 12.87 0.12
C ARG A 23 -0.96 12.85 0.41
N ILE A 24 -0.12 13.12 -0.59
CA ILE A 24 1.35 12.98 -0.48
C ILE A 24 1.97 13.77 0.68
N ASN A 25 1.42 14.94 1.02
CA ASN A 25 1.89 15.74 2.16
C ASN A 25 1.65 15.03 3.52
N TRP A 26 0.51 14.33 3.65
CA TRP A 26 0.24 13.48 4.81
C TRP A 26 1.28 12.34 4.86
N CYS A 27 1.55 11.69 3.72
CA CYS A 27 2.56 10.64 3.65
C CYS A 27 3.94 11.14 4.07
N LYS A 28 4.42 12.25 3.52
CA LYS A 28 5.70 12.86 3.92
C LYS A 28 5.77 13.07 5.44
N LYS A 29 4.76 13.69 6.02
CA LYS A 29 4.69 13.94 7.47
C LYS A 29 4.83 12.66 8.31
N HIS A 30 4.19 11.57 7.90
CA HIS A 30 4.10 10.34 8.71
C HIS A 30 5.17 9.29 8.39
N PHE A 31 5.66 9.21 7.15
CA PHE A 31 6.68 8.25 6.74
C PHE A 31 8.10 8.79 6.94
N SER A 32 8.31 10.11 6.88
CA SER A 32 9.66 10.68 7.12
C SER A 32 10.17 10.48 8.55
N SER A 33 9.31 10.15 9.52
CA SER A 33 9.74 9.79 10.89
C SER A 33 10.19 8.34 11.03
N ILE A 34 9.97 7.50 10.02
CA ILE A 34 10.38 6.10 10.03
C ILE A 34 11.81 6.01 9.48
N PRO A 35 12.76 5.35 10.16
CA PRO A 35 14.16 5.29 9.73
C PRO A 35 14.35 4.28 8.59
N ARG A 36 13.78 4.57 7.42
CA ARG A 36 13.86 3.76 6.19
C ARG A 36 14.01 4.68 4.96
N ASN A 37 14.38 4.09 3.82
CA ASN A 37 14.56 4.84 2.59
C ASN A 37 13.21 5.04 1.89
N PHE A 38 12.77 6.29 1.75
CA PHE A 38 11.52 6.64 1.08
C PHE A 38 11.76 7.58 -0.10
N ILE A 39 11.04 7.33 -1.20
CA ILE A 39 10.85 8.29 -2.29
C ILE A 39 9.36 8.60 -2.37
N PHE A 40 9.05 9.90 -2.33
CA PHE A 40 7.70 10.41 -2.52
C PHE A 40 7.58 10.88 -3.96
N VAL A 41 6.66 10.28 -4.69
CA VAL A 41 6.43 10.58 -6.10
C VAL A 41 5.35 11.65 -6.19
N GLU A 42 5.65 12.70 -6.94
CA GLU A 42 4.79 13.87 -7.13
C GLU A 42 4.73 14.22 -8.61
N ASP A 43 3.70 14.96 -9.01
CA ASP A 43 3.51 15.49 -10.36
C ASP A 43 3.41 14.45 -11.49
N ASN A 44 3.18 13.18 -11.14
CA ASN A 44 2.86 12.13 -12.09
C ASN A 44 1.36 12.10 -12.44
N TYR A 45 1.05 11.66 -13.65
CA TYR A 45 -0.29 11.20 -13.98
C TYR A 45 -0.56 9.84 -13.31
N ALA A 46 -1.83 9.57 -12.99
CA ALA A 46 -2.24 8.33 -12.33
C ALA A 46 -1.79 7.06 -13.09
N ILE A 47 -1.70 7.10 -14.41
CA ILE A 47 -1.21 5.96 -15.21
C ILE A 47 0.30 5.72 -15.03
N GLU A 48 1.08 6.79 -14.83
CA GLU A 48 2.51 6.73 -14.59
C GLU A 48 2.78 6.15 -13.20
N ASP A 49 2.02 6.57 -12.19
CA ASP A 49 2.06 5.99 -10.85
C ASP A 49 1.68 4.52 -10.85
N LEU A 50 0.63 4.14 -11.58
CA LEU A 50 0.20 2.76 -11.70
C LEU A 50 1.31 1.90 -12.31
N PHE A 51 1.93 2.38 -13.39
CA PHE A 51 3.03 1.70 -14.05
C PHE A 51 4.26 1.58 -13.13
N LEU A 52 4.61 2.66 -12.43
CA LEU A 52 5.73 2.68 -11.49
C LEU A 52 5.54 1.66 -10.36
N LEU A 53 4.37 1.64 -9.72
CA LEU A 53 4.04 0.70 -8.66
C LEU A 53 4.02 -0.76 -9.15
N ALA A 54 3.56 -0.99 -10.39
CA ALA A 54 3.57 -2.32 -11.02
C ALA A 54 5.00 -2.81 -11.34
N LYS A 55 6.00 -1.92 -11.40
CA LYS A 55 7.41 -2.26 -11.60
C LYS A 55 8.20 -2.43 -10.31
N CYS A 56 7.62 -2.16 -9.14
CA CYS A 56 8.27 -2.44 -7.86
C CYS A 56 8.48 -3.95 -7.65
N LYS A 57 9.46 -4.35 -6.81
CA LYS A 57 9.68 -5.76 -6.47
C LYS A 57 8.52 -6.36 -5.67
N HIS A 58 7.91 -5.55 -4.80
CA HIS A 58 6.88 -5.94 -3.85
C HIS A 58 5.88 -4.78 -3.72
N ASN A 59 4.69 -5.04 -3.17
CA ASN A 59 3.66 -4.02 -2.98
C ASN A 59 3.07 -4.07 -1.57
N ILE A 60 2.90 -2.90 -0.96
CA ILE A 60 2.08 -2.70 0.25
C ILE A 60 0.86 -1.89 -0.20
N LEU A 61 -0.33 -2.43 0.00
CA LEU A 61 -1.57 -1.84 -0.49
C LEU A 61 -2.19 -0.94 0.57
N CYS A 62 -2.87 0.12 0.12
CA CYS A 62 -3.86 0.80 0.93
C CYS A 62 -5.26 0.25 0.61
N ASN A 63 -6.29 0.73 1.30
CA ASN A 63 -7.69 0.40 0.99
C ASN A 63 -8.16 1.12 -0.29
N SER A 64 -7.54 0.80 -1.42
CA SER A 64 -7.75 1.44 -2.71
C SER A 64 -7.72 0.43 -3.84
N SER A 65 -8.69 0.53 -4.75
CA SER A 65 -8.68 -0.22 -6.01
C SER A 65 -7.45 0.13 -6.86
N PHE A 66 -6.92 1.35 -6.74
CA PHE A 66 -5.72 1.77 -7.45
C PHE A 66 -4.49 0.95 -7.03
N SER A 67 -4.22 0.84 -5.73
CA SER A 67 -3.11 0.02 -5.23
C SER A 67 -3.32 -1.47 -5.49
N TRP A 68 -4.59 -1.92 -5.53
CA TRP A 68 -4.93 -3.29 -5.91
C TRP A 68 -4.51 -3.59 -7.35
N TRP A 69 -4.90 -2.74 -8.31
CA TRP A 69 -4.53 -2.91 -9.71
C TRP A 69 -3.02 -2.81 -9.94
N ALA A 70 -2.33 -1.91 -9.24
CA ALA A 70 -0.87 -1.82 -9.29
C ALA A 70 -0.20 -3.16 -8.94
N ALA A 71 -0.64 -3.81 -7.85
CA ALA A 71 -0.11 -5.09 -7.40
C ALA A 71 -0.53 -6.26 -8.29
N TYR A 72 -1.74 -6.20 -8.86
CA TYR A 72 -2.21 -7.15 -9.86
C TYR A 72 -1.32 -7.13 -11.12
N PHE A 73 -1.00 -5.94 -11.63
CA PHE A 73 -0.13 -5.77 -12.80
C PHE A 73 1.35 -6.01 -12.52
N ASN A 74 1.76 -6.13 -11.26
CA ASN A 74 3.13 -6.52 -10.94
C ASN A 74 3.38 -7.98 -11.35
N GLN A 75 4.25 -8.19 -12.33
CA GLN A 75 4.55 -9.51 -12.89
C GLN A 75 5.76 -10.20 -12.23
N ASN A 76 6.34 -9.63 -11.17
CA ASN A 76 7.44 -10.28 -10.46
C ASN A 76 6.93 -11.59 -9.81
N PRO A 77 7.46 -12.77 -10.18
CA PRO A 77 7.02 -14.04 -9.60
C PRO A 77 7.33 -14.15 -8.10
N ASP A 78 8.35 -13.45 -7.63
CA ASP A 78 8.77 -13.43 -6.23
C ASP A 78 8.15 -12.25 -5.45
N LYS A 79 7.07 -11.64 -5.98
CA LYS A 79 6.44 -10.49 -5.32
C LYS A 79 5.80 -10.91 -3.99
N LYS A 80 6.03 -10.10 -2.96
CA LYS A 80 5.25 -10.09 -1.74
C LYS A 80 4.22 -8.97 -1.84
N VAL A 81 2.95 -9.31 -1.73
CA VAL A 81 1.84 -8.34 -1.74
C VAL A 81 1.18 -8.33 -0.36
N LEU A 82 1.30 -7.22 0.35
CA LEU A 82 0.74 -7.05 1.69
C LEU A 82 -0.51 -6.18 1.60
N LEU A 83 -1.65 -6.68 2.07
CA LEU A 83 -2.93 -5.96 2.06
C LEU A 83 -3.54 -5.87 3.46
N PRO A 84 -4.27 -4.79 3.77
CA PRO A 84 -4.97 -4.67 5.04
C PRO A 84 -6.10 -5.71 5.15
N ARG A 85 -6.16 -6.41 6.29
CA ARG A 85 -7.25 -7.38 6.56
C ARG A 85 -8.63 -6.74 6.61
N LEU A 86 -8.71 -5.48 7.02
CA LEU A 86 -9.95 -4.71 6.98
C LEU A 86 -9.96 -3.83 5.74
N TRP A 87 -10.56 -4.35 4.67
CA TRP A 87 -10.74 -3.60 3.44
C TRP A 87 -11.96 -2.69 3.54
N LYS A 88 -11.73 -1.41 3.86
CA LYS A 88 -12.77 -0.36 3.88
C LYS A 88 -12.45 0.67 2.81
N ASN A 89 -13.08 0.52 1.65
CA ASN A 89 -13.03 1.54 0.62
C ASN A 89 -14.26 2.46 0.77
N PRO A 90 -14.10 3.75 1.10
CA PRO A 90 -15.22 4.68 1.28
C PRO A 90 -16.12 4.81 0.04
N ALA A 91 -15.60 4.51 -1.15
CA ALA A 91 -16.37 4.53 -2.39
C ALA A 91 -17.30 3.32 -2.55
N LEU A 92 -17.11 2.25 -1.76
CA LEU A 92 -17.99 1.09 -1.77
C LEU A 92 -19.09 1.27 -0.69
N GLN A 93 -20.35 1.22 -1.10
CA GLN A 93 -21.51 1.23 -0.18
C GLN A 93 -21.64 -0.05 0.64
N ILE A 94 -20.85 -1.07 0.27
CA ILE A 94 -20.68 -2.33 0.98
C ILE A 94 -19.24 -2.39 1.48
N ASN A 95 -19.03 -2.93 2.69
CA ASN A 95 -17.70 -3.31 3.13
C ASN A 95 -17.51 -4.80 2.75
N PRO A 96 -16.95 -5.09 1.57
CA PRO A 96 -16.64 -6.47 1.23
C PRO A 96 -15.62 -7.01 2.23
N ARG A 97 -15.64 -8.32 2.45
CA ARG A 97 -14.58 -8.92 3.26
C ARG A 97 -13.30 -8.85 2.43
N ALA A 98 -12.15 -8.65 3.07
CA ALA A 98 -10.88 -8.62 2.34
C ALA A 98 -10.66 -9.92 1.53
N GLU A 99 -11.23 -11.02 2.02
CA GLU A 99 -11.32 -12.32 1.34
C GLU A 99 -11.92 -12.26 -0.07
N ASP A 100 -12.82 -11.32 -0.36
CA ASP A 100 -13.49 -11.20 -1.66
C ASP A 100 -12.57 -10.60 -2.76
N PHE A 101 -11.52 -9.89 -2.34
CA PHE A 101 -10.56 -9.21 -3.24
C PHE A 101 -9.14 -9.78 -3.12
N PHE A 102 -8.99 -10.82 -2.32
CA PHE A 102 -7.72 -11.45 -2.01
C PHE A 102 -7.36 -12.47 -3.10
N LEU A 103 -6.20 -12.30 -3.72
CA LEU A 103 -5.60 -13.41 -4.45
C LEU A 103 -4.88 -14.33 -3.45
N PRO A 104 -4.99 -15.67 -3.57
CA PRO A 104 -4.47 -16.63 -2.59
C PRO A 104 -3.00 -16.45 -2.22
N GLU A 105 -2.20 -15.95 -3.15
CA GLU A 105 -0.76 -15.72 -2.99
C GLU A 105 -0.41 -14.40 -2.28
N TRP A 106 -1.39 -13.53 -2.01
CA TRP A 106 -1.15 -12.28 -1.28
C TRP A 106 -1.19 -12.54 0.23
N THR A 107 -0.83 -11.55 1.04
CA THR A 107 -0.79 -11.70 2.51
C THR A 107 -1.65 -10.64 3.21
N LEU A 108 -2.63 -11.10 3.98
CA LEU A 108 -3.50 -10.27 4.81
C LEU A 108 -2.80 -9.86 6.11
N MET A 109 -2.48 -8.57 6.22
CA MET A 109 -1.82 -7.98 7.36
C MET A 109 -2.83 -7.34 8.32
N ASP A 110 -2.61 -7.54 9.62
CA ASP A 110 -3.45 -6.94 10.65
C ASP A 110 -3.29 -5.41 10.69
N CYS A 111 -4.42 -4.72 10.68
CA CYS A 111 -4.50 -3.27 10.70
C CYS A 111 -4.28 -2.71 12.11
N GLY A 112 -4.35 -3.55 13.15
CA GLY A 112 -4.36 -3.10 14.54
C GLY A 112 -5.70 -2.47 14.90
N PRO A 113 -5.78 -1.72 16.02
CA PRO A 113 -7.02 -1.05 16.38
C PRO A 113 -7.45 -0.08 15.26
N ILE A 114 -8.74 -0.10 14.93
CA ILE A 114 -9.31 0.77 13.90
C ILE A 114 -9.12 2.21 14.36
N GLN A 115 -8.22 2.93 13.71
CA GLN A 115 -8.14 4.38 13.84
C GLN A 115 -9.04 5.02 12.79
N PRO A 116 -9.85 6.04 13.14
CA PRO A 116 -10.60 6.79 12.15
C PRO A 116 -9.63 7.35 11.09
N LEU A 117 -10.09 7.42 9.84
CA LEU A 117 -9.32 8.07 8.79
C LEU A 117 -9.02 9.51 9.27
N PRO A 118 -7.75 9.94 9.26
CA PRO A 118 -7.45 11.34 9.57
C PRO A 118 -8.12 12.22 8.51
N ASP A 119 -8.76 13.29 8.96
CA ASP A 119 -9.42 14.30 8.12
C ASP A 119 -8.51 14.72 6.95
#